data_AF-U7D5W7-F1
#
_entry.id   AF-U7D5W7-F1
#
_cell.length_a   1.000
_cell.length_b   1.000
_cell.length_c   1.000
_cell.angle_alpha   90.00
_cell.angle_beta   90.00
_cell.angle_gamma   90.00
#
_symmetry.space_group_name_H-M   'P 1'
#
loop_
_entity.id
_entity.type
_entity.pdbx_description
1 polymer ?
#
loop_
_entity_poly.entity_id
_entity_poly.type
_entity_poly.pdbx_seq_one_letter_code
_entity_poly.pdbx_strand_id
1 'polypeptide(L)'
;MRYSLIAVGALLIYVALSTGACASRKPLERPQLSELSDTTDICLYMDRICREAEEFQREFNRMPEEQQKDLYPVLQSRIEHCERAINKCYKSIE
;
A
#
# COMPACT_ATOMS: atom_id res chain seq x y z
N MET A 1 27.45 9.57 53.46
CA MET A 1 26.39 9.30 52.47
C MET A 1 25.56 10.55 52.26
N ARG A 2 25.64 11.17 51.08
CA ARG A 2 24.74 12.22 50.58
C ARG A 2 25.09 12.44 49.10
N TYR A 3 24.45 11.69 48.20
CA TYR A 3 24.38 12.05 46.79
C TYR A 3 22.97 12.57 46.55
N SER A 4 22.89 13.88 46.31
CA SER A 4 21.66 14.62 46.08
C SER A 4 20.99 14.18 44.78
N LEU A 5 19.69 13.94 44.91
CA LEU A 5 18.70 13.69 43.86
C LEU A 5 18.62 14.89 42.88
N ILE A 6 19.53 14.99 41.92
CA ILE A 6 19.43 15.95 40.82
C ILE A 6 19.85 15.24 39.52
N ALA A 7 19.12 14.19 39.13
CA ALA A 7 19.40 13.51 37.85
C ALA A 7 18.18 12.93 37.13
N VAL A 8 16.96 13.10 37.66
CA VAL A 8 15.78 12.42 37.09
C VAL A 8 14.75 13.38 36.49
N GLY A 9 14.85 14.69 36.75
CA GLY A 9 13.87 15.68 36.30
C GLY A 9 14.02 16.15 34.85
N ALA A 10 15.17 15.93 34.19
CA ALA A 10 15.47 16.55 32.89
C ALA A 10 15.34 15.60 31.68
N LEU A 11 15.17 14.29 31.89
CA LEU A 11 15.13 13.32 30.78
C LEU A 11 13.73 12.98 30.26
N LEU A 12 12.66 13.37 30.96
CA LEU A 12 11.29 13.00 30.57
C LEU A 12 10.58 14.03 29.68
N ILE A 13 11.21 15.17 29.38
CA ILE A 13 10.58 16.22 28.57
C ILE A 13 10.92 16.06 27.07
N TYR A 14 12.02 15.40 26.72
CA TYR A 14 12.44 15.25 25.31
C TYR A 14 11.75 14.13 24.53
N VAL A 15 11.07 13.20 25.19
CA VAL A 15 10.40 12.08 24.50
C VAL A 15 8.97 12.44 24.05
N ALA A 16 8.42 13.56 24.51
CA ALA A 16 7.06 13.98 24.17
C ALA A 16 6.94 14.72 22.82
N LEU A 17 8.04 15.03 22.13
CA LEU A 17 8.05 15.85 20.91
C LEU A 17 8.31 15.10 19.60
N SER A 18 8.49 13.77 19.61
CA SER A 18 8.71 12.98 18.40
C SER A 18 7.49 12.17 17.92
N THR A 19 6.35 12.22 18.63
CA THR A 19 5.12 11.51 18.21
C THR A 19 4.20 12.33 17.29
N GLY A 20 4.56 13.58 17.01
CA GLY A 20 3.75 14.54 16.27
C GLY A 20 3.99 14.59 14.76
N ALA A 21 4.18 13.45 14.09
CA ALA A 21 4.11 13.40 12.63
C ALA A 21 3.80 11.98 12.10
N CYS A 22 2.88 11.25 12.75
CA CYS A 22 1.98 10.43 11.93
C CYS A 22 1.09 11.43 11.18
N ALA A 23 1.64 12.06 10.14
CA ALA A 23 0.83 12.65 9.11
C ALA A 23 -0.17 11.55 8.75
N SER A 24 -1.43 11.75 9.12
CA SER A 24 -2.54 10.99 8.59
C SER A 24 -2.44 11.11 7.08
N ARG A 25 -1.68 10.19 6.46
CA ARG A 25 -1.95 9.76 5.11
C ARG A 25 -3.33 9.17 5.26
N LYS A 26 -4.36 10.02 5.02
CA LYS A 26 -5.69 9.51 4.70
C LYS A 26 -5.42 8.37 3.72
N PRO A 27 -5.90 7.14 3.99
CA PRO A 27 -5.86 6.10 2.98
C PRO A 27 -6.36 6.75 1.70
N LEU A 28 -5.61 6.65 0.60
CA LEU A 28 -6.17 7.02 -0.70
C LEU A 28 -7.43 6.16 -0.83
N GLU A 29 -8.60 6.76 -0.62
CA GLU A 29 -9.86 6.05 -0.80
C GLU A 29 -9.87 5.61 -2.25
N ARG A 30 -9.75 4.30 -2.47
CA ARG A 30 -9.95 3.74 -3.80
C ARG A 30 -11.40 4.05 -4.15
N PRO A 31 -11.67 4.79 -5.24
CA PRO A 31 -13.04 5.09 -5.63
C PRO A 31 -13.80 3.78 -5.79
N GLN A 32 -15.03 3.74 -5.28
CA GLN A 32 -15.86 2.56 -5.48
C GLN A 32 -16.19 2.49 -6.96
N LEU A 33 -16.19 1.28 -7.54
CA LEU A 33 -16.46 1.10 -8.97
C LEU A 33 -17.83 1.69 -9.39
N SER A 34 -18.79 1.72 -8.47
CA SER A 34 -20.12 2.33 -8.62
C SER A 34 -20.10 3.87 -8.73
N GLU A 35 -18.97 4.51 -8.43
CA GLU A 35 -18.78 5.97 -8.49
C GLU A 35 -18.14 6.40 -9.83
N LEU A 36 -17.70 5.45 -10.65
CA LEU A 36 -17.15 5.71 -11.98
C LEU A 36 -18.27 5.55 -13.01
N SER A 37 -18.76 6.67 -13.55
CA SER A 37 -19.86 6.67 -14.53
C SER A 37 -19.42 6.36 -15.96
N ASP A 38 -18.17 6.68 -16.28
CA ASP A 38 -17.67 6.65 -17.65
C ASP A 38 -16.82 5.40 -17.86
N THR A 39 -17.08 4.67 -18.95
CA THR A 39 -16.30 3.48 -19.36
C THR A 39 -14.80 3.78 -19.40
N THR A 40 -14.41 4.98 -19.82
CA THR A 40 -13.02 5.44 -19.81
C THR A 40 -12.44 5.48 -18.39
N ASP A 41 -13.17 6.01 -17.42
CA ASP A 41 -12.71 6.09 -16.02
C ASP A 41 -12.65 4.72 -15.37
N ILE A 42 -13.61 3.84 -15.68
CA ILE A 42 -13.59 2.42 -15.27
C ILE A 42 -12.31 1.76 -15.81
N CYS A 43 -12.03 1.90 -17.10
CA CYS A 43 -10.85 1.31 -17.73
C CYS A 43 -9.53 1.88 -17.18
N LEU A 44 -9.43 3.19 -16.96
CA LEU A 44 -8.26 3.83 -16.35
C LEU A 44 -8.04 3.37 -14.90
N TYR A 45 -9.12 3.13 -14.16
CA TYR A 45 -9.04 2.56 -12.82
C TYR A 45 -8.55 1.11 -12.84
N MET A 46 -9.07 0.28 -13.76
CA MET A 46 -8.62 -1.10 -13.93
C MET A 46 -7.15 -1.19 -14.38
N ASP A 47 -6.72 -0.31 -15.28
CA ASP A 47 -5.33 -0.19 -15.73
C ASP A 47 -4.37 0.13 -14.56
N ARG A 48 -4.82 0.94 -13.58
CA ARG A 48 -4.04 1.18 -12.35
C ARG A 48 -3.84 -0.09 -11.53
N ILE A 49 -4.86 -0.95 -11.40
CA ILE A 49 -4.76 -2.23 -10.70
C ILE A 49 -3.71 -3.13 -11.37
N CYS A 50 -3.69 -3.15 -12.70
CA CYS A 50 -2.69 -3.90 -13.46
C CYS A 50 -1.27 -3.36 -13.27
N ARG A 51 -1.08 -2.04 -13.29
CA ARG A 51 0.24 -1.44 -13.00
C ARG A 51 0.76 -1.80 -11.61
N GLU A 52 -0.11 -1.83 -10.59
CA GLU A 52 0.28 -2.27 -9.23
C GLU A 52 0.72 -3.75 -9.20
N ALA A 53 0.08 -4.62 -10.02
CA ALA A 53 0.47 -6.02 -10.13
C ALA A 53 1.83 -6.18 -10.84
N GLU A 54 2.06 -5.44 -11.92
CA GLU A 54 3.35 -5.43 -12.64
C GLU A 54 4.50 -4.90 -11.77
N GLU A 55 4.26 -3.83 -11.01
CA GLU A 55 5.24 -3.29 -10.06
C GLU A 55 5.63 -4.33 -9.03
N PHE A 56 4.63 -4.98 -8.42
CA PHE A 56 4.86 -6.07 -7.49
C PHE A 56 5.63 -7.22 -8.13
N GLN A 57 5.32 -7.58 -9.38
CA GLN A 57 6.03 -8.64 -10.09
C GLN A 57 7.50 -8.28 -10.36
N ARG A 58 7.79 -7.03 -10.74
CA ARG A 58 9.17 -6.56 -10.92
C ARG A 58 9.96 -6.61 -9.62
N GLU A 59 9.34 -6.26 -8.49
CA GLU A 59 9.97 -6.35 -7.17
C GLU A 59 10.17 -7.81 -6.76
N PHE A 60 9.14 -8.65 -6.91
CA PHE A 60 9.17 -10.08 -6.63
C PHE A 60 10.33 -10.79 -7.35
N ASN A 61 10.50 -10.51 -8.65
CA ASN A 61 11.57 -11.11 -9.45
C ASN A 61 12.99 -10.71 -9.00
N ARG A 62 13.11 -9.62 -8.23
CA ARG A 62 14.39 -9.16 -7.65
C ARG A 62 14.62 -9.68 -6.23
N MET A 63 13.62 -10.32 -5.62
CA MET A 63 13.74 -10.87 -4.27
C MET A 63 14.53 -12.18 -4.29
N PRO A 64 15.18 -12.55 -3.16
CA PRO A 64 15.77 -13.88 -3.00
C PRO A 64 14.72 -14.98 -3.15
N GLU A 65 15.11 -16.15 -3.68
CA GLU A 65 14.21 -17.28 -3.93
C GLU A 65 13.39 -17.71 -2.70
N GLU A 66 13.97 -17.60 -1.51
CA GLU A 66 13.29 -17.94 -0.26
C GLU A 66 12.10 -17.03 0.02
N GLN A 67 12.24 -15.71 -0.21
CA GLN A 67 11.15 -14.75 -0.09
C GLN A 67 10.13 -14.88 -1.23
N GLN A 68 10.59 -15.29 -2.42
CA GLN A 68 9.70 -15.53 -3.54
C GLN A 68 8.71 -16.66 -3.26
N LYS A 69 9.14 -17.74 -2.58
CA LYS A 69 8.23 -18.85 -2.23
C LYS A 69 7.06 -18.38 -1.37
N ASP A 70 7.33 -17.54 -0.37
CA ASP A 70 6.31 -17.05 0.55
C ASP A 70 5.37 -16.03 -0.10
N LEU A 71 5.87 -15.24 -1.05
CA LEU A 71 5.12 -14.19 -1.72
C LEU A 71 4.48 -14.61 -3.04
N TYR A 72 4.76 -15.82 -3.53
CA TYR A 72 4.20 -16.32 -4.79
C TYR A 72 2.66 -16.32 -4.80
N PRO A 73 1.96 -16.75 -3.73
CA PRO A 73 0.50 -16.66 -3.68
C PRO A 73 -0.02 -15.21 -3.79
N VAL A 74 0.73 -14.26 -3.24
CA VAL A 74 0.40 -12.82 -3.31
C VAL A 74 0.57 -12.30 -4.74
N LEU A 75 1.66 -12.69 -5.42
CA LEU A 75 1.87 -12.38 -6.83
C LEU A 75 0.74 -12.93 -7.69
N GLN A 76 0.39 -14.20 -7.51
CA GLN A 76 -0.69 -14.85 -8.26
C GLN A 76 -2.03 -14.14 -8.06
N SER A 77 -2.39 -13.82 -6.81
CA SER A 77 -3.62 -13.07 -6.51
C SER A 77 -3.66 -11.70 -7.19
N ARG A 78 -2.53 -10.99 -7.27
CA ARG A 78 -2.44 -9.69 -7.95
C ARG A 78 -2.59 -9.81 -9.46
N ILE A 79 -1.99 -10.84 -10.07
CA ILE A 79 -2.14 -11.12 -11.51
C ILE A 79 -3.61 -11.42 -11.83
N GLU A 80 -4.25 -12.30 -11.06
CA GLU A 80 -5.66 -12.60 -11.24
C GLU A 80 -6.57 -11.36 -11.06
N HIS A 81 -6.21 -10.47 -10.13
CA HIS A 81 -6.92 -9.20 -9.95
C HIS A 81 -6.83 -8.31 -11.18
N CYS A 82 -5.65 -8.23 -11.81
CA CYS A 82 -5.45 -7.53 -13.07
C CYS A 82 -6.27 -8.16 -14.20
N GLU A 83 -6.23 -9.48 -14.38
CA GLU A 83 -7.00 -10.17 -15.43
C GLU A 83 -8.51 -9.93 -15.28
N ARG A 84 -9.02 -9.99 -14.03
CA ARG A 84 -10.42 -9.65 -13.75
C ARG A 84 -10.74 -8.18 -14.04
N ALA A 85 -9.80 -7.28 -13.75
CA ALA A 85 -9.94 -5.84 -14.01
C ALA A 85 -10.02 -5.56 -15.52
N ILE A 86 -9.12 -6.15 -16.31
CA ILE A 86 -9.12 -6.07 -17.78
C ILE A 86 -10.44 -6.58 -18.36
N ASN A 87 -10.89 -7.76 -17.92
CA ASN A 87 -12.15 -8.34 -18.37
C ASN A 87 -13.37 -7.45 -18.06
N LYS A 88 -13.36 -6.74 -16.93
CA LYS A 88 -14.41 -5.76 -16.61
C LYS A 88 -14.38 -4.56 -17.54
N CYS A 89 -13.20 -4.01 -17.82
CA CYS A 89 -13.05 -2.90 -18.77
C CYS A 89 -13.57 -3.28 -20.16
N TYR A 90 -13.18 -4.45 -20.70
CA TYR A 90 -13.67 -4.90 -22.01
C TYR A 90 -15.19 -5.02 -22.05
N LYS A 91 -15.81 -5.62 -21.02
CA LYS A 91 -17.27 -5.74 -20.93
C LYS A 91 -18.01 -4.41 -20.77
N SER A 92 -17.33 -3.35 -20.35
CA SER A 92 -17.92 -2.00 -20.25
C SER A 92 -17.85 -1.23 -21.57
N ILE A 93 -17.14 -1.75 -22.58
CA ILE A 93 -17.01 -1.18 -23.93
C ILE A 93 -18.00 -1.83 -24.92
N GLU A 94 -18.39 -3.09 -24.68
CA GLU A 94 -19.43 -3.81 -25.43
C GLU A 94 -20.85 -3.32 -25.12
#